data_AF-A0A1V6RT50-F1
#
_entry.id   AF-A0A1V6RT50-F1
#
_cell.length_a   1.000
_cell.length_b   1.000
_cell.length_c   1.000
_cell.angle_alpha   90.00
_cell.angle_beta   90.00
_cell.angle_gamma   90.00
#
_symmetry.space_group_name_H-M   'P 1'
#
loop_
_entity.id
_entity.type
_entity.pdbx_description
1 polymer ?
#
loop_
_entity_poly.entity_id
_entity_poly.type
_entity_poly.pdbx_seq_one_letter_code
_entity_poly.pdbx_strand_id
1 'polypeptide(L)'
;MVAQDQPTEVEFCTLGMFIIDDIDFGGSRPGVKNILGGAASFAVVGARLVSGSKYARSVSWIVDVGSDFPTETLDVIKSWNTSCVFREDPSRLTTRAWNGYHPDEKRDFKYLTPKLRLEPEMLSDTQVWSKTFHMVCSASRCMSIVQNILQRRDELQKAGKTPSAAHASQRPIFVWEPVPDLCTPEEQDKFFAANKVVDVVSPNHMELAMMFDQPSWTEKRQEGQKLVQRITDSGIGPDGNGMLVIRAGKDGSYAYSKSGKIWLPAYHQPDASGATPVLDPTGAGNSFLGALAQGMVTAGREPFQAIDSVLSNSGTWKKALESWGDYQHYPMALICATVAAGFVVEQIGVPQIDIDGNGNELWNETEFTERVRLYTQRLLRTLEEAPQRHLLAN
;
A
#
# COMPACT_ATOMS: atom_id res chain seq x y z
N MET A 1 13.18 -29.39 20.79
CA MET A 1 12.41 -29.87 19.64
C MET A 1 12.40 -28.76 18.61
N VAL A 2 13.14 -28.93 17.51
CA VAL A 2 13.13 -27.97 16.40
C VAL A 2 11.75 -28.10 15.77
N ALA A 3 10.93 -27.06 15.90
CA ALA A 3 9.66 -27.01 15.18
C ALA A 3 9.98 -27.21 13.70
N GLN A 4 9.40 -28.25 13.10
CA GLN A 4 9.45 -28.42 11.65
C GLN A 4 8.86 -27.15 11.06
N ASP A 5 9.69 -26.39 10.34
CA ASP A 5 9.35 -25.12 9.72
C ASP A 5 8.27 -25.41 8.66
N GLN A 6 7.00 -25.28 9.05
CA GLN A 6 5.92 -25.35 8.06
C GLN A 6 6.15 -24.21 7.06
N PRO A 7 6.08 -24.47 5.75
CA PRO A 7 6.31 -23.44 4.75
C PRO A 7 5.35 -22.27 5.03
N THR A 8 5.94 -21.10 5.29
CA THR A 8 5.14 -19.92 5.65
C THR A 8 4.24 -19.54 4.49
N GLU A 9 2.94 -19.50 4.74
CA GLU A 9 1.96 -19.00 3.78
C GLU A 9 2.19 -17.49 3.56
N VAL A 10 2.55 -17.12 2.33
CA VAL A 10 2.77 -15.72 1.95
C VAL A 10 1.44 -15.07 1.60
N GLU A 11 1.15 -13.94 2.21
CA GLU A 11 -0.09 -13.18 2.01
C GLU A 11 0.15 -11.91 1.22
N PHE A 12 1.34 -11.33 1.38
CA PHE A 12 1.74 -10.11 0.71
C PHE A 12 3.11 -10.29 0.05
N CYS A 13 3.20 -9.84 -1.21
CA CYS A 13 4.44 -9.69 -1.93
C CYS A 13 4.46 -8.37 -2.70
N THR A 14 5.60 -7.70 -2.76
CA THR A 14 5.77 -6.48 -3.56
C THR A 14 6.81 -6.66 -4.65
N LEU A 15 6.53 -6.10 -5.83
CA LEU A 15 7.48 -5.95 -6.95
C LEU A 15 7.97 -4.49 -7.09
N GLY A 16 7.69 -3.66 -6.08
CA GLY A 16 8.37 -2.37 -5.91
C GLY A 16 9.87 -2.57 -5.67
N MET A 17 10.67 -1.53 -5.88
CA MET A 17 12.11 -1.59 -5.61
C MET A 17 12.40 -1.15 -4.17
N PHE A 18 13.39 -1.79 -3.56
CA PHE A 18 14.11 -1.28 -2.42
C PHE A 18 15.14 -0.23 -2.90
N ILE A 19 15.20 0.92 -2.22
CA ILE A 19 16.17 1.98 -2.51
C ILE A 19 16.68 2.53 -1.19
N ILE A 20 17.96 2.88 -1.13
CA ILE A 20 18.51 3.71 -0.05
C ILE A 20 18.51 5.17 -0.51
N ASP A 21 17.72 6.01 0.15
CA ASP A 21 17.52 7.40 -0.21
C ASP A 21 18.43 8.35 0.59
N ASP A 22 18.99 9.33 -0.12
CA ASP A 22 19.53 10.56 0.46
C ASP A 22 18.49 11.68 0.25
N ILE A 23 18.14 12.40 1.31
CA ILE A 23 17.13 13.46 1.28
C ILE A 23 17.80 14.80 1.57
N ASP A 24 17.61 15.75 0.66
CA ASP A 24 18.04 17.13 0.77
C ASP A 24 16.83 18.05 0.89
N PHE A 25 16.79 18.86 1.94
CA PHE A 25 15.68 19.76 2.24
C PHE A 25 15.88 21.19 1.73
N GLY A 26 16.75 21.38 0.74
CA GLY A 26 16.93 22.68 0.07
C GLY A 26 17.41 23.78 1.01
N GLY A 27 18.19 23.41 2.04
CA GLY A 27 18.71 24.33 3.05
C GLY A 27 17.76 24.68 4.20
N SER A 28 16.49 24.23 4.18
CA SER A 28 15.55 24.46 5.29
C SER A 28 15.93 23.72 6.57
N ARG A 29 16.58 22.57 6.43
CA ARG A 29 17.18 21.76 7.50
C ARG A 29 18.32 20.89 6.94
N PRO A 30 19.21 20.33 7.78
CA PRO A 30 20.26 19.42 7.31
C PRO A 30 19.66 18.24 6.54
N GLY A 31 20.28 17.91 5.40
CA GLY A 31 19.93 16.70 4.66
C GLY A 31 20.22 15.44 5.46
N VAL A 32 19.46 14.38 5.20
CA VAL A 32 19.64 13.06 5.82
C VAL A 32 20.07 12.04 4.76
N LYS A 33 20.85 11.05 5.17
CA LYS A 33 21.40 10.02 4.27
C LYS A 33 21.04 8.64 4.75
N ASN A 34 21.17 7.67 3.86
CA ASN A 34 20.92 6.26 4.15
C ASN A 34 19.50 5.97 4.66
N ILE A 35 18.51 6.72 4.18
CA ILE A 35 17.11 6.53 4.57
C ILE A 35 16.56 5.31 3.84
N LEU A 36 15.82 4.47 4.57
CA LEU A 36 15.06 3.38 4.00
C LEU A 36 13.98 3.96 3.07
N GLY A 37 14.18 3.73 1.78
CA GLY A 37 13.37 4.30 0.72
C GLY A 37 12.88 3.26 -0.26
N GLY A 38 12.41 3.74 -1.41
CA GLY A 38 11.82 2.90 -2.45
C GLY A 38 10.45 2.33 -2.07
N ALA A 39 9.62 2.11 -3.09
CA ALA A 39 8.25 1.68 -2.91
C ALA A 39 8.09 0.34 -2.15
N ALA A 40 9.07 -0.56 -2.26
CA ALA A 40 9.01 -1.84 -1.55
C ALA A 40 9.00 -1.67 -0.03
N SER A 41 9.92 -0.88 0.51
CA SER A 41 10.11 -0.69 1.95
C SER A 41 8.83 -0.17 2.60
N PHE A 42 8.25 0.88 2.03
CA PHE A 42 7.01 1.48 2.54
C PHE A 42 5.81 0.55 2.42
N ALA A 43 5.65 -0.16 1.29
CA ALA A 43 4.55 -1.11 1.14
C ALA A 43 4.67 -2.28 2.13
N VAL A 44 5.89 -2.76 2.39
CA VAL A 44 6.15 -3.81 3.38
C VAL A 44 5.83 -3.32 4.79
N VAL A 45 6.20 -2.08 5.15
CA VAL A 45 5.81 -1.48 6.44
C VAL A 45 4.29 -1.44 6.58
N GLY A 46 3.58 -0.98 5.55
CA GLY A 46 2.11 -0.97 5.54
C GLY A 46 1.52 -2.36 5.76
N ALA A 47 1.99 -3.36 5.01
CA ALA A 47 1.57 -4.74 5.18
C ALA A 47 1.91 -5.27 6.59
N ARG A 48 3.07 -4.91 7.14
CA ARG A 48 3.50 -5.36 8.47
C ARG A 48 2.71 -4.79 9.62
N LEU A 49 2.31 -3.53 9.53
CA LEU A 49 1.41 -2.89 10.48
C LEU A 49 0.09 -3.69 10.57
N VAL A 50 -0.49 -4.06 9.42
CA VAL A 50 -1.75 -4.81 9.36
C VAL A 50 -1.59 -6.28 9.75
N SER A 51 -0.47 -6.92 9.40
CA SER A 51 -0.21 -8.31 9.77
C SER A 51 0.00 -8.49 11.27
N GLY A 52 0.59 -7.47 11.93
CA GLY A 52 1.10 -7.55 13.28
C GLY A 52 2.25 -8.56 13.43
N SER A 53 2.80 -8.65 14.64
CA SER A 53 3.95 -9.53 14.97
C SER A 53 3.65 -11.01 14.72
N LYS A 54 2.42 -11.47 15.06
CA LYS A 54 1.98 -12.86 14.91
C LYS A 54 2.05 -13.39 13.48
N TYR A 55 1.76 -12.54 12.50
CA TYR A 55 1.76 -12.90 11.08
C TYR A 55 2.86 -12.17 10.29
N ALA A 56 3.87 -11.63 10.97
CA ALA A 56 4.93 -10.83 10.34
C ALA A 56 5.60 -11.56 9.17
N ARG A 57 5.79 -12.88 9.30
CA ARG A 57 6.41 -13.74 8.29
C ARG A 57 5.51 -14.02 7.07
N SER A 58 4.21 -13.69 7.09
CA SER A 58 3.36 -13.78 5.89
C SER A 58 3.60 -12.65 4.89
N VAL A 59 4.32 -11.61 5.30
CA VAL A 59 4.80 -10.53 4.45
C VAL A 59 6.15 -10.93 3.85
N SER A 60 6.24 -11.07 2.54
CA SER A 60 7.48 -11.41 1.83
C SER A 60 7.82 -10.38 0.76
N TRP A 61 9.11 -10.23 0.49
CA TRP A 61 9.65 -9.26 -0.46
C TRP A 61 11.13 -9.57 -0.72
N ILE A 62 11.74 -8.85 -1.64
CA ILE A 62 13.14 -9.02 -2.03
C ILE A 62 13.90 -7.73 -1.76
N VAL A 63 15.06 -7.85 -1.12
CA VAL A 63 16.01 -6.76 -0.92
C VAL A 63 17.33 -7.12 -1.60
N ASP A 64 17.72 -6.31 -2.58
CA ASP A 64 19.01 -6.44 -3.25
C ASP A 64 20.09 -5.69 -2.48
N VAL A 65 21.08 -6.43 -2.00
CA VAL A 65 22.15 -5.97 -1.11
C VAL A 65 23.44 -5.86 -1.91
N GLY A 66 23.95 -4.64 -2.11
CA GLY A 66 25.25 -4.41 -2.73
C GLY A 66 26.40 -4.38 -1.72
N SER A 67 27.62 -4.18 -2.20
CA SER A 67 28.84 -4.16 -1.37
C SER A 67 28.91 -3.03 -0.33
N ASP A 68 28.03 -2.03 -0.45
CA ASP A 68 27.97 -0.79 0.35
C ASP A 68 26.72 -0.71 1.25
N PHE A 69 26.02 -1.83 1.43
CA PHE A 69 24.78 -1.85 2.20
C PHE A 69 25.05 -1.55 3.69
N PRO A 70 24.41 -0.53 4.30
CA PRO A 70 24.64 -0.20 5.70
C PRO A 70 24.11 -1.27 6.65
N THR A 71 24.90 -1.67 7.64
CA THR A 71 24.53 -2.69 8.62
C THR A 71 23.31 -2.27 9.44
N GLU A 72 23.22 -1.00 9.82
CA GLU A 72 22.11 -0.46 10.61
C GLU A 72 20.79 -0.55 9.83
N THR A 73 20.84 -0.30 8.52
CA THR A 73 19.69 -0.47 7.63
C THR A 73 19.24 -1.94 7.57
N LEU A 74 20.19 -2.87 7.53
CA LEU A 74 19.89 -4.30 7.52
C LEU A 74 19.25 -4.75 8.84
N ASP A 75 19.72 -4.24 9.97
CA ASP A 75 19.18 -4.55 11.30
C ASP A 75 17.74 -4.04 11.46
N VAL A 76 17.43 -2.85 10.94
CA VAL A 76 16.04 -2.33 10.89
C VAL A 76 15.15 -3.22 10.02
N ILE A 77 15.61 -3.67 8.85
CA ILE A 77 14.80 -4.57 8.01
C ILE A 77 14.56 -5.91 8.71
N LYS A 78 15.57 -6.45 9.40
CA LYS A 78 15.48 -7.70 10.15
C LYS A 78 14.53 -7.58 11.34
N SER A 79 14.50 -6.44 12.03
CA SER A 79 13.61 -6.22 13.18
C SER A 79 12.13 -6.29 12.80
N TRP A 80 11.79 -6.05 11.54
CA TRP A 80 10.43 -6.26 11.05
C TRP A 80 10.01 -7.74 11.04
N ASN A 81 10.93 -8.70 11.17
CA ASN A 81 10.62 -10.13 11.23
C ASN A 81 9.74 -10.62 10.05
N THR A 82 9.96 -10.06 8.87
CA THR A 82 9.28 -10.45 7.63
C THR A 82 9.97 -11.65 6.98
N SER A 83 9.33 -12.31 6.02
CA SER A 83 9.96 -13.29 5.14
C SER A 83 10.71 -12.60 3.99
N CYS A 84 11.60 -11.67 4.35
CA CYS A 84 12.46 -10.95 3.42
C CYS A 84 13.52 -11.87 2.82
N VAL A 85 13.67 -11.85 1.50
CA VAL A 85 14.76 -12.53 0.79
C VAL A 85 15.83 -11.51 0.45
N PHE A 86 16.98 -11.60 1.13
CA PHE A 86 18.15 -10.79 0.81
C PHE A 86 18.94 -11.45 -0.32
N ARG A 87 19.15 -10.71 -1.41
CA ARG A 87 20.01 -11.14 -2.53
C ARG A 87 21.28 -10.31 -2.51
N GLU A 88 22.36 -10.93 -2.06
CA GLU A 88 23.67 -10.29 -1.97
C GLU A 88 24.39 -10.36 -3.32
N ASP A 89 24.90 -9.21 -3.77
CA ASP A 89 25.75 -9.10 -4.96
C ASP A 89 26.91 -8.15 -4.65
N PRO A 90 28.09 -8.67 -4.26
CA PRO A 90 29.25 -7.85 -3.93
C PRO A 90 29.88 -7.18 -5.16
N SER A 91 29.43 -7.48 -6.39
CA SER A 91 29.95 -6.87 -7.61
C SER A 91 29.30 -5.51 -7.94
N ARG A 92 28.24 -5.12 -7.21
CA ARG A 92 27.50 -3.87 -7.42
C ARG A 92 27.30 -3.09 -6.13
N LEU A 93 27.02 -1.81 -6.31
CA LEU A 93 26.48 -0.96 -5.25
C LEU A 93 24.97 -1.19 -5.11
N THR A 94 24.47 -1.03 -3.89
CA THR A 94 23.05 -1.01 -3.54
C THR A 94 22.37 0.11 -4.33
N THR A 95 21.15 -0.11 -4.80
CA THR A 95 20.40 0.93 -5.50
C THR A 95 20.12 2.09 -4.55
N ARG A 96 20.58 3.28 -4.93
CA ARG A 96 20.48 4.52 -4.16
C ARG A 96 19.82 5.60 -5.00
N ALA A 97 19.10 6.50 -4.36
CA ALA A 97 18.56 7.68 -5.00
C ALA A 97 18.69 8.92 -4.11
N TRP A 98 18.55 10.08 -4.73
CA TRP A 98 18.53 11.37 -4.09
C TRP A 98 17.17 12.02 -4.30
N ASN A 99 16.66 12.64 -3.23
CA ASN A 99 15.40 13.36 -3.18
C ASN A 99 15.67 14.80 -2.76
N GLY A 100 15.37 15.77 -3.62
CA GLY A 100 15.51 17.19 -3.33
C GLY A 100 14.15 17.84 -3.12
N TYR A 101 13.94 18.44 -1.96
CA TYR A 101 12.74 19.23 -1.66
C TYR A 101 13.05 20.72 -1.79
N HIS A 102 12.15 21.41 -2.48
CA HIS A 102 12.22 22.86 -2.69
C HIS A 102 11.10 23.57 -1.91
N PRO A 103 11.20 24.90 -1.70
CA PRO A 103 10.19 25.66 -0.95
C PRO A 103 8.76 25.61 -1.51
N ASP A 104 8.59 25.22 -2.78
CA ASP A 104 7.31 25.10 -3.50
C ASP A 104 6.72 23.68 -3.42
N GLU A 105 7.18 22.85 -2.48
CA GLU A 105 6.81 21.42 -2.34
C GLU A 105 7.18 20.56 -3.56
N LYS A 106 7.93 21.11 -4.51
CA LYS A 106 8.45 20.33 -5.63
C LYS A 106 9.51 19.35 -5.12
N ARG A 107 9.35 18.09 -5.51
CA ARG A 107 10.34 17.03 -5.29
C ARG A 107 11.07 16.71 -6.59
N ASP A 108 12.38 16.88 -6.59
CA ASP A 108 13.26 16.34 -7.62
C ASP A 108 13.80 14.97 -7.19
N PHE A 109 13.94 14.05 -8.14
CA PHE A 109 14.40 12.67 -7.89
C PHE A 109 15.46 12.26 -8.90
N LYS A 110 16.55 11.62 -8.44
CA LYS A 110 17.55 11.00 -9.32
C LYS A 110 18.16 9.76 -8.70
N TYR A 111 18.42 8.73 -9.51
CA TYR A 111 19.21 7.59 -9.08
C TYR A 111 20.68 7.98 -8.93
N LEU A 112 21.31 7.56 -7.83
CA LEU A 112 22.73 7.74 -7.55
C LEU A 112 23.57 6.53 -7.97
N THR A 113 22.95 5.36 -8.00
CA THR A 113 23.54 4.11 -8.48
C THR A 113 22.56 3.40 -9.42
N PRO A 114 23.02 2.43 -10.24
CA PRO A 114 22.13 1.73 -11.16
C PRO A 114 20.92 1.10 -10.46
N LYS A 115 19.73 1.34 -11.01
CA LYS A 115 18.49 0.70 -10.55
C LYS A 115 18.53 -0.80 -10.86
N LEU A 116 18.08 -1.61 -9.91
CA LEU A 116 17.81 -3.03 -10.14
C LEU A 116 16.32 -3.29 -9.96
N ARG A 117 15.64 -3.51 -11.08
CA ARG A 117 14.20 -3.72 -11.12
C ARG A 117 13.90 -5.18 -10.84
N LEU A 118 12.97 -5.45 -9.93
CA LEU A 118 12.46 -6.81 -9.70
C LEU A 118 11.58 -7.25 -10.86
N GLU A 119 11.67 -8.52 -11.25
CA GLU A 119 10.82 -9.11 -12.28
C GLU A 119 10.15 -10.39 -11.76
N PRO A 120 8.99 -10.81 -12.32
CA PRO A 120 8.25 -11.98 -11.85
C PRO A 120 9.06 -13.29 -11.79
N GLU A 121 9.99 -13.50 -12.73
CA GLU A 121 10.90 -14.64 -12.78
C GLU A 121 11.86 -14.70 -11.58
N MET A 122 12.10 -13.55 -10.92
CA MET A 122 12.97 -13.47 -9.75
C MET A 122 12.30 -13.93 -8.46
N LEU A 123 10.98 -14.05 -8.44
CA LEU A 123 10.24 -14.51 -7.27
C LEU A 123 10.61 -15.97 -6.96
N SER A 124 10.62 -16.36 -5.69
CA SER A 124 10.63 -17.78 -5.32
C SER A 124 9.27 -18.43 -5.61
N ASP A 125 9.23 -19.76 -5.71
CA ASP A 125 7.96 -20.48 -5.88
C ASP A 125 6.98 -20.16 -4.74
N THR A 126 7.47 -20.00 -3.50
CA THR A 126 6.66 -19.57 -2.35
C THR A 126 6.06 -18.17 -2.55
N GLN A 127 6.84 -17.20 -3.04
CA GLN A 127 6.37 -15.84 -3.30
C GLN A 127 5.36 -15.77 -4.45
N VAL A 128 5.50 -16.62 -5.48
CA VAL A 128 4.53 -16.71 -6.59
C VAL A 128 3.13 -17.07 -6.08
N TRP A 129 3.04 -17.84 -4.99
CA TRP A 129 1.78 -18.20 -4.35
C TRP A 129 1.22 -17.15 -3.37
N SER A 130 1.84 -15.98 -3.25
CA SER A 130 1.35 -14.87 -2.41
C SER A 130 -0.12 -14.54 -2.68
N LYS A 131 -0.95 -14.35 -1.63
CA LYS A 131 -2.37 -13.97 -1.83
C LYS A 131 -2.52 -12.61 -2.52
N THR A 132 -1.59 -11.69 -2.29
CA THR A 132 -1.61 -10.35 -2.88
C THR A 132 -0.27 -9.93 -3.46
N PHE A 133 -0.33 -9.08 -4.48
CA PHE A 133 0.83 -8.45 -5.11
C PHE A 133 0.67 -6.94 -5.19
N HIS A 134 1.63 -6.21 -4.62
CA HIS A 134 1.76 -4.77 -4.80
C HIS A 134 2.78 -4.44 -5.90
N MET A 135 2.46 -3.46 -6.74
CA MET A 135 3.38 -2.96 -7.75
C MET A 135 3.19 -1.48 -8.07
N VAL A 136 4.31 -0.77 -8.21
CA VAL A 136 4.37 0.57 -8.81
C VAL A 136 5.10 0.49 -10.14
N CYS A 137 4.39 0.75 -11.24
CA CYS A 137 4.96 0.60 -12.59
C CYS A 137 4.10 1.24 -13.69
N SER A 138 4.60 1.24 -14.92
CA SER A 138 3.82 1.58 -16.10
C SER A 138 2.66 0.60 -16.32
N ALA A 139 1.60 1.04 -17.00
CA ALA A 139 0.46 0.19 -17.33
C ALA A 139 0.87 -1.07 -18.13
N SER A 140 1.77 -0.92 -19.11
CA SER A 140 2.28 -2.07 -19.87
C SER A 140 3.06 -3.06 -19.01
N ARG A 141 3.86 -2.58 -18.05
CA ARG A 141 4.58 -3.47 -17.13
C ARG A 141 3.62 -4.14 -16.14
N CYS A 142 2.61 -3.43 -15.66
CA CYS A 142 1.56 -3.99 -14.82
C CYS A 142 0.92 -5.22 -15.49
N MET A 143 0.48 -5.07 -16.74
CA MET A 143 -0.09 -6.19 -17.51
C MET A 143 0.87 -7.36 -17.66
N SER A 144 2.14 -7.08 -18.00
CA SER A 144 3.18 -8.11 -18.12
C SER A 144 3.40 -8.86 -16.80
N ILE A 145 3.49 -8.15 -15.68
CA ILE A 145 3.69 -8.77 -14.37
C ILE A 145 2.54 -9.70 -14.02
N VAL A 146 1.28 -9.25 -14.18
CA VAL A 146 0.10 -10.07 -13.90
C VAL A 146 0.14 -11.34 -14.74
N GLN A 147 0.36 -11.21 -16.04
CA GLN A 147 0.43 -12.34 -16.96
C GLN A 147 1.51 -13.35 -16.54
N ASN A 148 2.73 -12.89 -16.25
CA ASN A 148 3.84 -13.77 -15.90
C ASN A 148 3.62 -14.49 -14.56
N ILE A 149 3.05 -13.82 -13.55
CA ILE A 149 2.73 -14.45 -12.27
C ILE A 149 1.68 -15.55 -12.46
N LEU A 150 0.61 -15.28 -13.21
CA LEU A 150 -0.45 -16.26 -13.46
C LEU A 150 0.07 -17.44 -14.28
N GLN A 151 0.85 -17.18 -15.33
CA GLN A 151 1.49 -18.24 -16.10
C GLN A 151 2.38 -19.12 -15.22
N ARG A 152 3.19 -18.53 -14.33
CA ARG A 152 4.06 -19.29 -13.44
C ARG A 152 3.28 -20.12 -12.42
N ARG A 153 2.14 -19.63 -11.93
CA ARG A 153 1.21 -20.44 -11.10
C ARG A 153 0.68 -21.65 -11.86
N ASP A 154 0.23 -21.46 -13.11
CA ASP A 154 -0.26 -22.54 -13.96
C ASP A 154 0.82 -23.60 -14.23
N GLU A 155 2.06 -23.18 -14.48
CA GLU A 155 3.22 -24.06 -14.67
C GLU A 155 3.53 -24.87 -13.39
N LEU A 156 3.56 -24.20 -12.24
CA LEU A 156 3.76 -24.87 -10.94
C LEU A 156 2.62 -25.84 -10.64
N GLN A 157 1.38 -25.50 -10.99
CA GLN A 157 0.23 -26.38 -10.82
C GLN A 157 0.33 -27.63 -11.70
N LYS A 158 0.67 -27.48 -12.98
CA LYS A 158 0.91 -28.62 -13.90
C LYS A 158 2.07 -29.51 -13.43
N ALA A 159 3.06 -28.92 -12.77
CA ALA A 159 4.20 -29.64 -12.18
C ALA A 159 3.89 -30.30 -10.82
N GLY A 160 2.66 -30.19 -10.30
CA GLY A 160 2.29 -30.75 -8.99
C GLY A 160 2.92 -30.02 -7.80
N LYS A 161 3.34 -28.76 -7.98
CA LYS A 161 3.97 -27.90 -6.97
C LYS A 161 3.00 -26.88 -6.35
N THR A 162 1.69 -27.10 -6.47
CA THR A 162 0.67 -26.25 -5.82
C THR A 162 0.68 -26.50 -4.31
N PRO A 163 0.76 -25.45 -3.47
CA PRO A 163 0.57 -25.58 -2.03
C PRO A 163 -0.81 -26.17 -1.71
N SER A 164 -0.91 -26.90 -0.60
CA SER A 164 -2.19 -27.48 -0.15
C SER A 164 -3.20 -26.45 0.38
N ALA A 165 -2.79 -25.18 0.51
CA ALA A 165 -3.62 -24.12 1.05
C ALA A 165 -4.76 -23.76 0.09
N ALA A 166 -5.96 -23.53 0.62
CA ALA A 166 -7.16 -23.27 -0.19
C ALA A 166 -7.04 -22.03 -1.11
N HIS A 167 -6.22 -21.05 -0.75
CA HIS A 167 -5.98 -19.86 -1.59
C HIS A 167 -5.18 -20.19 -2.87
N ALA A 168 -4.46 -21.32 -2.91
CA ALA A 168 -3.63 -21.68 -4.06
C ALA A 168 -4.46 -22.02 -5.31
N SER A 169 -5.76 -22.31 -5.17
CA SER A 169 -6.68 -22.44 -6.30
C SER A 169 -7.34 -21.11 -6.71
N GLN A 170 -7.03 -20.00 -6.03
CA GLN A 170 -7.61 -18.69 -6.29
C GLN A 170 -6.63 -17.79 -7.05
N ARG A 171 -7.18 -16.92 -7.90
CA ARG A 171 -6.40 -15.83 -8.51
C ARG A 171 -5.96 -14.87 -7.40
N PRO A 172 -4.68 -14.46 -7.35
CA PRO A 172 -4.23 -13.51 -6.33
C PRO A 172 -4.76 -12.11 -6.63
N ILE A 173 -4.82 -11.27 -5.60
CA ILE A 173 -5.23 -9.86 -5.71
C ILE A 173 -4.03 -9.03 -6.15
N PHE A 174 -4.19 -8.23 -7.21
CA PHE A 174 -3.18 -7.30 -7.68
C PHE A 174 -3.56 -5.86 -7.34
N VAL A 175 -2.66 -5.16 -6.64
CA VAL A 175 -2.78 -3.75 -6.26
C VAL A 175 -1.73 -2.96 -7.02
N TRP A 176 -2.18 -2.09 -7.92
CA TRP A 176 -1.31 -1.34 -8.83
C TRP A 176 -1.42 0.17 -8.64
N GLU A 177 -0.26 0.81 -8.52
CA GLU A 177 -0.08 2.27 -8.60
C GLU A 177 0.67 2.63 -9.91
N PRO A 178 0.14 3.55 -10.74
CA PRO A 178 0.86 4.04 -11.91
C PRO A 178 2.09 4.86 -11.49
N VAL A 179 3.16 4.80 -12.27
CA VAL A 179 4.32 5.68 -12.04
C VAL A 179 4.00 7.13 -12.46
N PRO A 180 4.42 8.14 -11.68
CA PRO A 180 4.11 9.53 -11.96
C PRO A 180 4.47 9.99 -13.37
N ASP A 181 5.66 9.60 -13.85
CA ASP A 181 6.21 10.02 -15.15
C ASP A 181 5.37 9.56 -16.36
N LEU A 182 4.47 8.59 -16.17
CA LEU A 182 3.59 8.05 -17.22
C LEU A 182 2.11 8.32 -16.94
N CYS A 183 1.81 9.23 -16.00
CA CYS A 183 0.47 9.74 -15.82
C CYS A 183 0.21 10.88 -16.82
N THR A 184 0.21 10.53 -18.11
CA THR A 184 0.00 11.47 -19.23
C THR A 184 -1.19 11.05 -20.09
N PRO A 185 -1.78 11.96 -20.89
CA PRO A 185 -2.91 11.64 -21.77
C PRO A 185 -2.65 10.50 -22.76
N GLU A 186 -1.41 10.34 -23.23
CA GLU A 186 -1.01 9.32 -24.20
C GLU A 186 -1.05 7.89 -23.62
N GLU A 187 -1.03 7.75 -22.29
CA GLU A 187 -1.05 6.46 -21.60
C GLU A 187 -2.47 5.99 -21.22
N GLN A 188 -3.52 6.78 -21.49
CA GLN A 188 -4.89 6.47 -21.10
C GLN A 188 -5.38 5.10 -21.59
N ASP A 189 -5.13 4.76 -22.87
CA ASP A 189 -5.58 3.46 -23.43
C ASP A 189 -4.91 2.28 -22.71
N LYS A 190 -3.63 2.41 -22.40
CA LYS A 190 -2.90 1.39 -21.64
C LYS A 190 -3.37 1.35 -20.19
N PHE A 191 -3.68 2.49 -19.58
CA PHE A 191 -4.27 2.55 -18.24
C PHE A 191 -5.60 1.77 -18.19
N PHE A 192 -6.51 2.01 -19.13
CA PHE A 192 -7.76 1.25 -19.22
C PHE A 192 -7.54 -0.25 -19.47
N ALA A 193 -6.53 -0.62 -20.27
CA ALA A 193 -6.17 -2.02 -20.47
C ALA A 193 -5.60 -2.67 -19.19
N ALA A 194 -4.73 -1.97 -18.45
CA ALA A 194 -4.18 -2.44 -17.18
C ALA A 194 -5.26 -2.60 -16.11
N ASN A 195 -6.25 -1.70 -16.07
CA ASN A 195 -7.40 -1.81 -15.16
C ASN A 195 -8.12 -3.16 -15.29
N LYS A 196 -8.10 -3.80 -16.46
CA LYS A 196 -8.76 -5.10 -16.69
C LYS A 196 -8.12 -6.29 -15.99
N VAL A 197 -6.87 -6.15 -15.59
CA VAL A 197 -6.07 -7.29 -15.09
C VAL A 197 -5.70 -7.15 -13.63
N VAL A 198 -6.08 -6.04 -12.96
CA VAL A 198 -5.80 -5.79 -11.54
C VAL A 198 -7.08 -5.57 -10.75
N ASP A 199 -7.01 -5.83 -9.45
CA ASP A 199 -8.14 -5.79 -8.54
C ASP A 199 -8.28 -4.40 -7.88
N VAL A 200 -7.15 -3.70 -7.72
CA VAL A 200 -7.09 -2.32 -7.24
C VAL A 200 -6.19 -1.49 -8.14
N VAL A 201 -6.70 -0.35 -8.59
CA VAL A 201 -5.97 0.69 -9.33
C VAL A 201 -5.90 1.92 -8.42
N SER A 202 -4.70 2.44 -8.15
CA SER A 202 -4.54 3.54 -7.19
C SER A 202 -3.61 4.68 -7.63
N PRO A 203 -4.06 5.56 -8.54
CA PRO A 203 -3.41 6.84 -8.73
C PRO A 203 -3.63 7.75 -7.51
N ASN A 204 -2.74 8.71 -7.31
CA ASN A 204 -3.04 9.87 -6.49
C ASN A 204 -3.87 10.89 -7.29
N HIS A 205 -4.48 11.85 -6.61
CA HIS A 205 -5.33 12.87 -7.24
C HIS A 205 -4.60 13.74 -8.29
N MET A 206 -3.30 14.00 -8.16
CA MET A 206 -2.51 14.75 -9.14
C MET A 206 -2.19 13.87 -10.36
N GLU A 207 -1.76 12.64 -10.14
CA GLU A 207 -1.53 11.63 -11.19
C GLU A 207 -2.79 11.43 -12.04
N LEU A 208 -3.95 11.28 -11.38
CA LEU A 208 -5.23 11.13 -12.07
C LEU A 208 -5.58 12.39 -12.88
N ALA A 209 -5.34 13.58 -12.33
CA ALA A 209 -5.59 14.83 -13.04
C ALA A 209 -4.69 14.94 -14.29
N MET A 210 -3.39 14.70 -14.14
CA MET A 210 -2.42 14.75 -15.25
C MET A 210 -2.74 13.73 -16.35
N MET A 211 -3.07 12.49 -15.98
CA MET A 211 -3.39 11.43 -16.94
C MET A 211 -4.62 11.76 -17.81
N PHE A 212 -5.55 12.57 -17.30
CA PHE A 212 -6.78 12.95 -17.99
C PHE A 212 -6.82 14.42 -18.42
N ASP A 213 -5.66 15.07 -18.51
CA ASP A 213 -5.49 16.47 -18.94
C ASP A 213 -6.38 17.45 -18.16
N GLN A 214 -6.47 17.24 -16.85
CA GLN A 214 -7.19 18.12 -15.92
C GLN A 214 -6.19 18.89 -15.04
N PRO A 215 -6.46 20.16 -14.70
CA PRO A 215 -5.58 20.94 -13.82
C PRO A 215 -5.53 20.41 -12.39
N SER A 216 -6.56 19.69 -11.96
CA SER A 216 -6.64 19.01 -10.66
C SER A 216 -7.78 18.00 -10.68
N TRP A 217 -7.80 17.07 -9.73
CA TRP A 217 -8.96 16.21 -9.48
C TRP A 217 -9.52 16.45 -8.09
N THR A 218 -10.84 16.49 -7.97
CA THR A 218 -11.55 16.53 -6.68
C THR A 218 -12.95 15.95 -6.84
N GLU A 219 -13.40 15.21 -5.84
CA GLU A 219 -14.74 14.62 -5.79
C GLU A 219 -15.87 15.67 -5.76
N LYS A 220 -15.57 16.92 -5.40
CA LYS A 220 -16.56 18.01 -5.34
C LYS A 220 -16.98 18.53 -6.71
N ARG A 221 -16.25 18.21 -7.78
CA ARG A 221 -16.52 18.71 -9.13
C ARG A 221 -17.20 17.65 -9.98
N GLN A 222 -18.17 18.08 -10.78
CA GLN A 222 -18.92 17.19 -11.66
C GLN A 222 -18.00 16.50 -12.69
N GLU A 223 -16.97 17.20 -13.18
CA GLU A 223 -15.98 16.65 -14.09
C GLU A 223 -15.16 15.53 -13.43
N GLY A 224 -14.82 15.69 -12.16
CA GLY A 224 -14.11 14.67 -11.36
C GLY A 224 -14.98 13.44 -11.14
N GLN A 225 -16.26 13.62 -10.81
CA GLN A 225 -17.23 12.54 -10.65
C GLN A 225 -17.48 11.79 -11.98
N LYS A 226 -17.65 12.52 -13.10
CA LYS A 226 -17.80 11.93 -14.44
C LYS A 226 -16.56 11.14 -14.85
N LEU A 227 -15.36 11.62 -14.52
CA LEU A 227 -14.12 10.89 -14.79
C LEU A 227 -14.07 9.58 -14.00
N VAL A 228 -14.35 9.62 -12.70
CA VAL A 228 -14.40 8.41 -11.87
C VAL A 228 -15.44 7.42 -12.41
N GLN A 229 -16.63 7.89 -12.76
CA GLN A 229 -17.69 7.08 -13.35
C GLN A 229 -17.23 6.43 -14.67
N ARG A 230 -16.56 7.18 -15.55
CA ARG A 230 -15.97 6.62 -16.79
C ARG A 230 -14.97 5.50 -16.49
N ILE A 231 -14.14 5.65 -15.45
CA ILE A 231 -13.15 4.64 -15.05
C ILE A 231 -13.84 3.40 -14.49
N THR A 232 -14.79 3.55 -13.57
CA THR A 232 -15.49 2.42 -12.96
C THR A 232 -16.40 1.68 -13.95
N ASP A 233 -17.10 2.41 -14.82
CA ASP A 233 -17.95 1.83 -15.88
C ASP A 233 -17.14 1.09 -16.93
N SER A 234 -15.91 1.56 -17.20
CA SER A 234 -15.01 0.82 -18.07
C SER A 234 -14.80 -0.58 -17.51
N GLY A 235 -14.72 -0.74 -16.18
CA GLY A 235 -14.59 -1.99 -15.43
C GLY A 235 -13.15 -2.29 -14.99
N ILE A 236 -12.97 -2.59 -13.71
CA ILE A 236 -11.67 -2.90 -13.06
C ILE A 236 -11.65 -4.37 -12.64
N GLY A 237 -10.56 -5.07 -12.89
CA GLY A 237 -10.40 -6.51 -12.67
C GLY A 237 -11.04 -7.37 -13.77
N PRO A 238 -10.76 -8.69 -13.74
CA PRO A 238 -11.25 -9.62 -14.77
C PRO A 238 -12.77 -9.63 -14.93
N ASP A 239 -13.49 -9.52 -13.80
CA ASP A 239 -14.95 -9.50 -13.76
C ASP A 239 -15.54 -8.08 -13.72
N GLY A 240 -14.67 -7.05 -13.77
CA GLY A 240 -15.08 -5.66 -13.68
C GLY A 240 -15.56 -5.22 -12.28
N ASN A 241 -15.31 -6.00 -11.23
CA ASN A 241 -15.75 -5.77 -9.86
C ASN A 241 -14.64 -5.24 -8.92
N GLY A 242 -13.47 -4.91 -9.46
CA GLY A 242 -12.37 -4.29 -8.72
C GLY A 242 -12.65 -2.83 -8.35
N MET A 243 -11.64 -2.18 -7.79
CA MET A 243 -11.77 -0.87 -7.14
C MET A 243 -10.76 0.15 -7.67
N LEU A 244 -11.24 1.37 -7.89
CA LEU A 244 -10.41 2.57 -8.03
C LEU A 244 -10.22 3.18 -6.65
N VAL A 245 -8.97 3.38 -6.22
CA VAL A 245 -8.65 4.07 -4.96
C VAL A 245 -7.81 5.30 -5.23
N ILE A 246 -8.38 6.48 -5.07
CA ILE A 246 -7.69 7.74 -5.30
C ILE A 246 -7.09 8.22 -3.97
N ARG A 247 -5.75 8.27 -3.91
CA ARG A 247 -5.02 8.84 -2.77
C ARG A 247 -5.01 10.37 -2.89
N ALA A 248 -5.67 11.06 -1.96
CA ALA A 248 -5.97 12.48 -2.04
C ALA A 248 -5.22 13.33 -0.98
N GLY A 249 -4.05 12.88 -0.52
CA GLY A 249 -3.21 13.62 0.42
C GLY A 249 -3.97 14.02 1.69
N LYS A 250 -4.06 15.33 1.96
CA LYS A 250 -4.78 15.88 3.12
C LYS A 250 -6.28 15.56 3.15
N ASP A 251 -6.89 15.29 1.99
CA ASP A 251 -8.29 14.90 1.91
C ASP A 251 -8.47 13.42 2.25
N GLY A 252 -7.39 12.64 2.36
CA GLY A 252 -7.43 11.21 2.70
C GLY A 252 -7.49 10.33 1.46
N SER A 253 -8.48 9.44 1.38
CA SER A 253 -8.66 8.55 0.24
C SER A 253 -10.11 8.40 -0.17
N TYR A 254 -10.33 8.24 -1.47
CA TYR A 254 -11.62 7.95 -2.06
C TYR A 254 -11.56 6.59 -2.74
N ALA A 255 -12.54 5.73 -2.49
CA ALA A 255 -12.60 4.42 -3.07
C ALA A 255 -13.94 4.20 -3.78
N TYR A 256 -13.88 3.67 -5.00
CA TYR A 256 -15.03 3.45 -5.86
C TYR A 256 -14.95 2.06 -6.49
N SER A 257 -16.02 1.32 -6.36
CA SER A 257 -16.30 0.09 -7.10
C SER A 257 -17.64 0.24 -7.82
N LYS A 258 -18.07 -0.78 -8.56
CA LYS A 258 -19.43 -0.79 -9.14
C LYS A 258 -20.53 -0.82 -8.09
N SER A 259 -20.24 -1.40 -6.92
CA SER A 259 -21.24 -1.71 -5.91
C SER A 259 -21.22 -0.71 -4.75
N GLY A 260 -20.06 -0.15 -4.40
CA GLY A 260 -19.91 0.79 -3.29
C GLY A 260 -18.90 1.90 -3.53
N LYS A 261 -19.07 3.01 -2.82
CA LYS A 261 -18.14 4.14 -2.75
C LYS A 261 -17.97 4.61 -1.32
N ILE A 262 -16.77 5.07 -0.97
CA ILE A 262 -16.46 5.58 0.37
C ILE A 262 -15.35 6.63 0.31
N TRP A 263 -15.50 7.67 1.13
CA TRP A 263 -14.46 8.65 1.43
C TRP A 263 -13.98 8.50 2.88
N LEU A 264 -12.68 8.24 3.03
CA LEU A 264 -12.01 8.15 4.31
C LEU A 264 -11.08 9.37 4.50
N PRO A 265 -11.28 10.19 5.54
CA PRO A 265 -10.45 11.35 5.79
C PRO A 265 -9.02 10.94 6.18
N ALA A 266 -8.04 11.78 5.87
CA ALA A 266 -6.65 11.55 6.27
C ALA A 266 -6.52 11.42 7.79
N TYR A 267 -5.52 10.65 8.22
CA TYR A 267 -5.21 10.45 9.63
C TYR A 267 -3.73 10.67 9.89
N HIS A 268 -3.48 11.30 11.02
CA HIS A 268 -2.23 11.40 11.75
C HIS A 268 -2.63 11.64 13.21
N GLN A 269 -1.83 11.16 14.15
CA GLN A 269 -2.09 11.45 15.56
C GLN A 269 -1.97 12.97 15.76
N PRO A 270 -2.95 13.65 16.36
CA PRO A 270 -2.75 15.03 16.75
C PRO A 270 -1.67 15.09 17.85
N ASP A 271 -0.73 16.02 17.75
CA ASP A 271 0.20 16.25 18.86
C ASP A 271 -0.51 16.95 20.03
N ALA A 272 0.14 16.98 21.20
CA ALA A 272 -0.42 17.62 22.40
C ALA A 272 -0.66 19.13 22.24
N SER A 273 -0.09 19.76 21.21
CA SER A 273 -0.26 21.18 20.88
C SER A 273 -1.39 21.45 19.86
N GLY A 274 -1.96 20.40 19.27
CA GLY A 274 -2.96 20.48 18.20
C GLY A 274 -2.36 20.80 16.82
N ALA A 275 -1.03 20.84 16.67
CA ALA A 275 -0.38 21.01 15.38
C ALA A 275 -0.34 19.67 14.61
N THR A 276 -0.15 19.76 13.29
CA THR A 276 -0.07 18.58 12.43
C THR A 276 1.35 18.01 12.49
N PRO A 277 1.57 16.77 12.98
CA PRO A 277 2.88 16.13 12.95
C PRO A 277 3.30 15.61 11.57
N VAL A 278 2.67 16.05 10.47
CA VAL A 278 3.10 15.66 9.13
C VAL A 278 4.49 16.26 8.85
N LEU A 279 5.51 15.39 8.78
CA LEU A 279 6.91 15.77 8.58
C LEU A 279 7.43 15.47 7.17
N ASP A 280 7.00 14.37 6.57
CA ASP A 280 7.38 13.95 5.21
C ASP A 280 6.32 13.01 4.60
N PRO A 281 5.62 13.40 3.52
CA PRO A 281 4.59 12.55 2.90
C PRO A 281 5.15 11.36 2.10
N THR A 282 6.48 11.26 1.96
CA THR A 282 7.13 10.29 1.09
C THR A 282 6.87 8.86 1.55
N GLY A 283 6.44 8.02 0.60
CA GLY A 283 6.17 6.62 0.89
C GLY A 283 4.80 6.33 1.51
N ALA A 284 4.07 7.33 2.01
CA ALA A 284 2.76 7.13 2.63
C ALA A 284 1.73 6.50 1.69
N GLY A 285 1.81 6.80 0.38
CA GLY A 285 0.99 6.14 -0.63
C GLY A 285 1.31 4.66 -0.80
N ASN A 286 2.59 4.29 -0.76
CA ASN A 286 3.02 2.89 -0.87
C ASN A 286 2.64 2.10 0.40
N SER A 287 2.80 2.69 1.59
CA SER A 287 2.38 2.04 2.84
C SER A 287 0.87 1.88 2.93
N PHE A 288 0.11 2.87 2.45
CA PHE A 288 -1.34 2.74 2.27
C PHE A 288 -1.67 1.50 1.42
N LEU A 289 -1.04 1.33 0.27
CA LEU A 289 -1.33 0.21 -0.63
C LEU A 289 -0.83 -1.14 -0.11
N GLY A 290 0.28 -1.15 0.62
CA GLY A 290 0.74 -2.34 1.33
C GLY A 290 -0.24 -2.81 2.39
N ALA A 291 -0.72 -1.87 3.20
CA ALA A 291 -1.73 -2.12 4.23
C ALA A 291 -3.08 -2.52 3.63
N LEU A 292 -3.50 -1.90 2.53
CA LEU A 292 -4.71 -2.27 1.81
C LEU A 292 -4.61 -3.71 1.28
N ALA A 293 -3.52 -4.04 0.58
CA ALA A 293 -3.29 -5.38 0.04
C ALA A 293 -3.32 -6.45 1.14
N GLN A 294 -2.61 -6.21 2.25
CA GLN A 294 -2.65 -7.12 3.39
C GLN A 294 -4.06 -7.21 3.99
N GLY A 295 -4.74 -6.07 4.20
CA GLY A 295 -6.07 -6.01 4.80
C GLY A 295 -7.13 -6.80 4.01
N MET A 296 -7.06 -6.75 2.68
CA MET A 296 -8.00 -7.46 1.79
C MET A 296 -7.97 -8.99 1.96
N VAL A 297 -6.94 -9.57 2.62
CA VAL A 297 -6.82 -11.03 2.82
C VAL A 297 -6.75 -11.42 4.30
N THR A 298 -7.05 -10.48 5.22
CA THR A 298 -6.91 -10.70 6.66
C THR A 298 -8.14 -10.32 7.48
N ALA A 299 -9.32 -10.39 6.88
CA ALA A 299 -10.57 -10.18 7.59
C ALA A 299 -10.65 -11.03 8.87
N GLY A 300 -11.14 -10.44 9.96
CA GLY A 300 -11.27 -11.09 11.26
C GLY A 300 -10.01 -11.07 12.16
N ARG A 301 -8.88 -10.50 11.71
CA ARG A 301 -7.71 -10.25 12.58
C ARG A 301 -7.91 -9.02 13.49
N GLU A 302 -7.01 -8.82 14.45
CA GLU A 302 -7.16 -7.80 15.50
C GLU A 302 -7.49 -6.38 14.99
N PRO A 303 -6.84 -5.84 13.94
CA PRO A 303 -7.25 -4.53 13.41
C PRO A 303 -8.70 -4.48 12.93
N PHE A 304 -9.20 -5.57 12.33
CA PHE A 304 -10.59 -5.69 11.89
C PHE A 304 -11.55 -5.81 13.08
N GLN A 305 -11.17 -6.59 14.09
CA GLN A 305 -11.95 -6.72 15.33
C GLN A 305 -12.07 -5.37 16.06
N ALA A 306 -11.00 -4.56 16.08
CA ALA A 306 -11.03 -3.21 16.61
C ALA A 306 -12.00 -2.30 15.83
N ILE A 307 -12.01 -2.39 14.50
CA ILE A 307 -12.97 -1.65 13.66
C ILE A 307 -14.41 -2.09 13.97
N ASP A 308 -14.66 -3.39 13.99
CA ASP A 308 -15.99 -3.95 14.28
C ASP A 308 -16.47 -3.56 15.68
N SER A 309 -15.60 -3.56 16.69
CA SER A 309 -15.97 -3.16 18.06
C SER A 309 -16.53 -1.73 18.15
N VAL A 310 -16.15 -0.87 17.20
CA VAL A 310 -16.59 0.53 17.13
C VAL A 310 -17.78 0.70 16.17
N LEU A 311 -17.71 0.13 14.96
CA LEU A 311 -18.68 0.43 13.89
C LEU A 311 -19.84 -0.57 13.81
N SER A 312 -19.78 -1.74 14.46
CA SER A 312 -20.83 -2.77 14.39
C SER A 312 -22.20 -2.31 14.90
N ASN A 313 -22.27 -1.23 15.68
CA ASN A 313 -23.55 -0.65 16.11
C ASN A 313 -24.04 0.51 15.23
N SER A 314 -23.23 0.96 14.27
CA SER A 314 -23.61 2.05 13.36
C SER A 314 -24.50 1.53 12.23
N GLY A 315 -25.78 1.91 12.25
CA GLY A 315 -26.72 1.59 11.17
C GLY A 315 -26.31 2.19 9.83
N THR A 316 -25.70 3.38 9.85
CA THR A 316 -25.14 4.06 8.66
C THR A 316 -24.00 3.24 8.05
N TRP A 317 -23.07 2.76 8.89
CA TRP A 317 -21.97 1.91 8.43
C TRP A 317 -22.46 0.58 7.86
N LYS A 318 -23.39 -0.10 8.53
CA LYS A 318 -23.96 -1.37 8.03
C LYS A 318 -24.57 -1.22 6.64
N LYS A 319 -25.39 -0.19 6.44
CA LYS A 319 -25.99 0.12 5.12
C LYS A 319 -24.93 0.42 4.06
N ALA A 320 -23.87 1.14 4.45
CA ALA A 320 -22.76 1.38 3.55
C ALA A 320 -22.10 0.07 3.14
N LEU A 321 -21.77 -0.81 4.10
CA LEU A 321 -21.17 -2.12 3.84
C LEU A 321 -22.05 -3.02 2.97
N GLU A 322 -23.37 -3.02 3.16
CA GLU A 322 -24.31 -3.78 2.32
C GLU A 322 -24.14 -3.44 0.82
N SER A 323 -23.87 -2.19 0.48
CA SER A 323 -23.61 -1.78 -0.91
C SER A 323 -22.36 -2.45 -1.50
N TRP A 324 -21.37 -2.84 -0.68
CA TRP A 324 -20.15 -3.50 -1.15
C TRP A 324 -20.33 -5.00 -1.44
N GLY A 325 -21.49 -5.60 -1.16
CA GLY A 325 -21.77 -7.00 -1.49
C GLY A 325 -20.80 -7.98 -0.83
N ASP A 326 -20.15 -8.84 -1.61
CA ASP A 326 -19.15 -9.81 -1.10
C ASP A 326 -17.85 -9.14 -0.60
N TYR A 327 -17.67 -7.83 -0.88
CA TYR A 327 -16.47 -7.06 -0.55
C TYR A 327 -16.63 -6.19 0.71
N GLN A 328 -17.53 -6.56 1.63
CA GLN A 328 -17.80 -5.82 2.88
C GLN A 328 -16.57 -5.55 3.77
N HIS A 329 -15.52 -6.34 3.63
CA HIS A 329 -14.28 -6.17 4.39
C HIS A 329 -13.31 -5.16 3.74
N TYR A 330 -13.50 -4.76 2.48
CA TYR A 330 -12.62 -3.80 1.81
C TYR A 330 -12.66 -2.39 2.42
N PRO A 331 -13.83 -1.82 2.81
CA PRO A 331 -13.86 -0.57 3.56
C PRO A 331 -13.07 -0.63 4.88
N MET A 332 -13.03 -1.78 5.55
CA MET A 332 -12.21 -1.98 6.76
C MET A 332 -10.72 -2.03 6.43
N ALA A 333 -10.34 -2.68 5.32
CA ALA A 333 -8.96 -2.66 4.83
C ALA A 333 -8.49 -1.24 4.47
N LEU A 334 -9.37 -0.40 3.91
CA LEU A 334 -9.10 1.02 3.63
C LEU A 334 -8.91 1.85 4.90
N ILE A 335 -9.62 1.52 6.00
CA ILE A 335 -9.39 2.12 7.32
C ILE A 335 -7.96 1.79 7.80
N CYS A 336 -7.56 0.51 7.76
CA CYS A 336 -6.21 0.09 8.10
C CYS A 336 -5.15 0.80 7.23
N ALA A 337 -5.40 0.91 5.93
CA ALA A 337 -4.54 1.60 4.98
C ALA A 337 -4.35 3.08 5.31
N THR A 338 -5.44 3.76 5.69
CA THR A 338 -5.41 5.16 6.09
C THR A 338 -4.56 5.38 7.34
N VAL A 339 -4.66 4.48 8.32
CA VAL A 339 -3.87 4.55 9.56
C VAL A 339 -2.39 4.26 9.28
N ALA A 340 -2.08 3.28 8.43
CA ALA A 340 -0.71 2.94 8.06
C ALA A 340 -0.01 4.10 7.31
N ALA A 341 -0.73 4.84 6.48
CA ALA A 341 -0.22 6.07 5.88
C ALA A 341 0.12 7.12 6.94
N GLY A 342 -0.71 7.25 7.98
CA GLY A 342 -0.51 8.15 9.12
C GLY A 342 0.82 7.93 9.84
N PHE A 343 1.20 6.67 10.09
CA PHE A 343 2.51 6.35 10.69
C PHE A 343 3.68 6.84 9.84
N VAL A 344 3.58 6.74 8.51
CA VAL A 344 4.68 7.10 7.61
C VAL A 344 4.81 8.62 7.48
N VAL A 345 3.71 9.37 7.41
CA VAL A 345 3.78 10.83 7.22
C VAL A 345 4.35 11.58 8.42
N GLU A 346 4.35 10.95 9.60
CA GLU A 346 4.77 11.54 10.88
C GLU A 346 6.28 11.63 11.08
N GLN A 347 7.08 11.14 10.12
CA GLN A 347 8.55 11.15 10.22
C GLN A 347 9.23 11.14 8.86
N ILE A 348 10.55 11.31 8.87
CA ILE A 348 11.38 11.09 7.68
C ILE A 348 11.73 9.60 7.59
N GLY A 349 11.45 8.99 6.44
CA GLY A 349 11.69 7.56 6.20
C GLY A 349 10.60 6.67 6.79
N VAL A 350 10.98 5.46 7.21
CA VAL A 350 10.03 4.44 7.69
C VAL A 350 9.81 4.51 9.20
N PRO A 351 8.58 4.22 9.69
CA PRO A 351 8.23 4.01 11.10
C PRO A 351 9.24 3.15 11.88
N GLN A 352 9.51 3.55 13.12
CA GLN A 352 10.38 2.79 14.02
C GLN A 352 9.57 1.75 14.78
N ILE A 353 10.06 0.52 14.80
CA ILE A 353 9.45 -0.59 15.54
C ILE A 353 10.16 -0.77 16.89
N ASP A 354 9.38 -1.00 17.94
CA ASP A 354 9.85 -1.34 19.29
C ASP A 354 8.91 -2.35 19.96
N ILE A 355 9.30 -2.88 21.11
CA ILE A 355 8.49 -3.78 21.94
C ILE A 355 8.38 -3.19 23.35
N ASP A 356 7.15 -3.01 23.83
CA ASP A 356 6.92 -2.46 25.17
C ASP A 356 7.25 -3.49 26.29
N GLY A 357 7.15 -3.05 27.55
CA GLY A 357 7.40 -3.92 28.71
C GLY A 357 6.44 -5.10 28.87
N ASN A 358 5.34 -5.14 28.11
CA ASN A 358 4.35 -6.21 28.09
C ASN A 358 4.51 -7.15 26.87
N GLY A 359 5.45 -6.86 25.96
CA GLY A 359 5.65 -7.62 24.74
C GLY A 359 4.79 -7.17 23.55
N ASN A 360 4.13 -6.01 23.64
CA ASN A 360 3.33 -5.44 22.56
C ASN A 360 4.23 -4.74 21.53
N GLU A 361 3.94 -4.95 20.25
CA GLU A 361 4.65 -4.31 19.15
C GLU A 361 4.19 -2.85 19.02
N LEU A 362 5.14 -1.91 19.16
CA LEU A 362 4.92 -0.49 18.99
C LEU A 362 5.53 -0.04 17.67
N TRP A 363 4.82 0.85 16.99
CA TRP A 363 5.34 1.62 15.87
C TRP A 363 5.30 3.08 16.28
N ASN A 364 6.42 3.81 16.19
CA ASN A 364 6.53 5.17 16.71
C ASN A 364 5.90 5.29 18.11
N GLU A 365 6.29 4.40 19.02
CA GLU A 365 5.85 4.37 20.42
C GLU A 365 4.34 4.07 20.63
N THR A 366 3.61 3.63 19.59
CA THR A 366 2.17 3.38 19.68
C THR A 366 1.75 2.10 18.96
N GLU A 367 0.72 1.44 19.48
CA GLU A 367 0.18 0.23 18.85
C GLU A 367 -0.65 0.57 17.59
N PHE A 368 -0.45 -0.20 16.51
CA PHE A 368 -1.22 -0.01 15.27
C PHE A 368 -2.72 -0.22 15.49
N THR A 369 -3.11 -1.30 16.19
CA THR A 369 -4.51 -1.64 16.47
C THR A 369 -5.21 -0.54 17.26
N GLU A 370 -4.50 0.09 18.21
CA GLU A 370 -5.04 1.20 18.99
C GLU A 370 -5.26 2.45 18.11
N ARG A 371 -4.31 2.78 17.22
CA ARG A 371 -4.51 3.86 16.26
C ARG A 371 -5.68 3.59 15.30
N VAL A 372 -5.87 2.33 14.89
CA VAL A 372 -7.05 1.91 14.12
C VAL A 372 -8.33 2.13 14.90
N ARG A 373 -8.38 1.76 16.20
CA ARG A 373 -9.54 2.00 17.06
C ARG A 373 -9.85 3.50 17.19
N LEU A 374 -8.83 4.33 17.46
CA LEU A 374 -8.97 5.78 17.61
C LEU A 374 -9.45 6.46 16.32
N TYR A 375 -8.86 6.11 15.18
CA TYR A 375 -9.31 6.60 13.88
C TYR A 375 -10.76 6.19 13.62
N THR A 376 -11.11 4.93 13.88
CA THR A 376 -12.47 4.42 13.69
C THR A 376 -13.48 5.15 14.57
N GLN A 377 -13.15 5.49 15.81
CA GLN A 377 -14.00 6.30 16.68
C GLN A 377 -14.20 7.73 16.15
N ARG A 378 -13.16 8.34 15.57
CA ARG A 378 -13.27 9.63 14.88
C ARG A 378 -14.17 9.52 13.66
N LEU A 379 -13.98 8.48 12.84
CA LEU A 379 -14.79 8.22 11.66
C LEU A 379 -16.26 8.02 12.02
N LEU A 380 -16.57 7.26 13.08
CA LEU A 380 -17.95 7.06 13.55
C LEU A 380 -18.63 8.39 13.87
N ARG A 381 -17.98 9.26 14.66
CA ARG A 381 -18.52 10.59 14.98
C ARG A 381 -18.80 11.39 13.72
N THR A 382 -17.87 11.39 12.75
CA THR A 382 -18.08 12.12 11.50
C THR A 382 -19.17 11.50 10.61
N LEU A 383 -19.32 10.18 10.62
CA LEU A 383 -20.42 9.48 9.93
C LEU A 383 -21.78 9.80 10.55
N GLU A 384 -21.86 9.99 11.86
CA GLU A 384 -23.09 10.37 12.56
C GLU A 384 -23.44 11.85 12.35
N GLU A 385 -22.44 12.73 12.29
CA GLU A 385 -22.62 14.16 12.06
C GLU A 385 -22.93 14.53 10.60
N ALA A 386 -22.27 13.85 9.63
CA ALA A 386 -22.40 14.16 8.19
C ALA A 386 -22.34 12.91 7.29
N PRO A 387 -23.35 12.01 7.35
CA PRO A 387 -23.34 10.74 6.61
C PRO A 387 -23.13 10.88 5.10
N GLN A 388 -23.80 11.86 4.47
CA GLN A 388 -23.77 12.05 3.02
C GLN A 388 -22.38 12.44 2.50
N ARG A 389 -21.57 13.09 3.34
CA ARG A 389 -20.22 13.54 2.96
C ARG A 389 -19.25 12.36 2.80
N HIS A 390 -19.37 11.34 3.64
CA HIS A 390 -18.44 10.20 3.70
C HIS A 390 -18.88 8.98 2.89
N LEU A 391 -20.19 8.73 2.83
CA LEU A 391 -20.74 7.68 1.97
C LEU A 391 -20.87 8.13 0.51
N LEU A 392 -20.45 9.36 0.22
CA LEU A 392 -20.50 9.98 -1.10
C LEU A 392 -21.88 9.82 -1.75
N ALA A 393 -22.95 9.83 -0.96
CA ALA A 393 -24.30 9.60 -1.46
C ALA A 393 -24.66 10.68 -2.50
N ASN A 394 -25.40 10.27 -3.55
CA ASN A 394 -25.82 11.15 -4.64
C ASN A 394 -26.67 12.33 -4.17
#